data_AF-A0A1G2B769-F1
#
_entry.id   AF-A0A1G2B769-F1
#
_cell.length_a   1.000
_cell.length_b   1.000
_cell.length_c   1.000
_cell.angle_alpha   90.00
_cell.angle_beta   90.00
_cell.angle_gamma   90.00
#
_symmetry.space_group_name_H-M   'P 1'
#
loop_
_entity.id
_entity.type
_entity.pdbx_description
1 polymer ?
#
loop_
_entity_poly.entity_id
_entity_poly.type
_entity_poly.pdbx_seq_one_letter_code
_entity_poly.pdbx_strand_id
1 'polypeptide(L)' 'MENNIMDEKKCRKCGSTNIVMVEYEGMHPDHYDGISEIMCNKCGARFGRWSGKELIKGETEKRYGQKKK' A
#
# COMPACT_ATOMS: atom_id res chain seq x y z
N MET A 1 -14.14 -14.49 20.67
CA MET A 1 -12.96 -13.71 20.25
C MET A 1 -13.31 -13.10 18.91
N GLU A 2 -13.63 -11.82 18.88
CA GLU A 2 -13.87 -11.11 17.62
C GLU A 2 -12.55 -11.06 16.86
N ASN A 3 -12.47 -11.85 15.79
CA ASN A 3 -11.37 -11.75 14.85
C ASN A 3 -11.44 -10.33 14.26
N ASN A 4 -10.56 -9.45 14.73
CA ASN A 4 -10.28 -8.16 14.09
C ASN A 4 -9.62 -8.45 12.73
N ILE A 5 -10.42 -8.95 11.79
CA ILE A 5 -10.08 -9.02 10.38
C ILE A 5 -10.08 -7.56 9.95
N MET A 6 -8.90 -6.93 9.96
CA MET A 6 -8.73 -5.64 9.31
C MET A 6 -9.20 -5.81 7.86
N ASP A 7 -10.34 -5.20 7.54
CA ASP A 7 -10.96 -5.27 6.22
C ASP A 7 -9.92 -4.80 5.19
N GLU A 8 -9.30 -5.74 4.47
CA GLU A 8 -8.34 -5.47 3.38
C GLU A 8 -8.97 -4.60 2.27
N LYS A 9 -10.29 -4.45 2.31
CA LYS A 9 -11.12 -3.67 1.40
C LYS A 9 -11.34 -2.22 1.86
N LYS A 10 -10.75 -1.77 2.98
CA LYS A 10 -10.91 -0.40 3.50
C LYS A 10 -9.58 0.30 3.73
N CYS A 11 -9.58 1.61 3.50
CA CYS A 11 -8.48 2.50 3.82
C CYS A 11 -8.24 2.52 5.34
N ARG A 12 -7.01 2.23 5.76
CA ARG A 12 -6.61 2.21 7.18
C ARG A 12 -6.66 3.58 7.86
N LYS A 13 -6.60 4.67 7.08
CA LYS A 13 -6.61 6.05 7.60
C LYS A 13 -8.00 6.66 7.73
N CYS A 14 -8.89 6.43 6.77
CA CYS A 14 -10.20 7.08 6.73
C CYS A 14 -11.40 6.13 6.67
N GLY A 15 -11.17 4.81 6.66
CA GLY A 15 -12.23 3.78 6.62
C GLY A 15 -12.97 3.63 5.29
N SER A 16 -12.62 4.41 4.26
CA SER A 16 -13.27 4.34 2.95
C SER A 16 -12.94 3.03 2.22
N THR A 17 -13.91 2.47 1.52
CA THR A 17 -13.72 1.33 0.60
C THR A 17 -13.18 1.74 -0.78
N ASN A 18 -13.02 3.05 -1.05
CA ASN A 18 -12.50 3.55 -2.32
C ASN A 18 -10.97 3.48 -2.34
N ILE A 19 -10.45 2.26 -2.47
CA ILE A 19 -9.03 1.94 -2.57
C ILE A 19 -8.72 1.31 -3.92
N VAL A 20 -7.51 1.55 -4.41
CA VAL A 20 -6.97 0.96 -5.63
C VAL A 20 -5.60 0.33 -5.33
N MET A 21 -5.26 -0.69 -6.09
CA MET A 21 -3.95 -1.33 -6.06
C MET A 21 -3.10 -0.70 -7.17
N VAL A 22 -1.91 -0.23 -6.80
CA VAL A 22 -1.02 0.49 -7.69
C VAL A 22 0.19 -0.38 -7.98
N GLU A 23 0.47 -0.53 -9.27
CA GLU A 23 1.68 -1.15 -9.80
C GLU A 23 2.68 -0.05 -10.15
N TYR A 24 3.95 -0.21 -9.76
CA TYR A 24 5.01 0.66 -10.25
C TYR A 24 5.35 0.34 -11.70
N GLU A 25 5.86 1.33 -12.44
CA GLU A 25 6.34 1.14 -13.81
C GLU A 25 7.33 -0.02 -13.92
N GLY A 26 7.33 -0.75 -15.05
CA GLY A 26 8.13 -1.98 -15.20
C GLY A 26 9.64 -1.79 -15.02
N MET A 27 10.16 -0.59 -15.26
CA MET A 27 11.58 -0.26 -15.06
C MET A 27 11.90 0.24 -13.64
N HIS A 28 10.90 0.39 -12.78
CA HIS A 28 11.08 0.81 -11.40
C HIS A 28 11.85 -0.26 -10.62
N PRO A 29 12.87 0.08 -9.81
CA PRO A 29 13.68 -0.90 -9.09
C PRO A 29 12.89 -1.76 -8.10
N ASP A 30 11.73 -1.25 -7.65
CA ASP A 30 10.80 -1.94 -6.76
C ASP A 30 9.60 -2.60 -7.46
N HIS A 31 9.54 -2.61 -8.79
CA HIS A 31 8.56 -3.40 -9.54
C HIS A 31 8.81 -4.91 -9.34
N TYR A 32 7.76 -5.71 -9.21
CA TYR A 32 7.89 -7.14 -8.92
C TYR A 32 6.83 -8.04 -9.58
N ASP A 33 5.55 -7.94 -9.19
CA ASP A 33 4.52 -8.94 -9.55
C ASP A 33 3.10 -8.36 -9.75
N GLY A 34 2.97 -7.07 -10.06
CA GLY A 34 1.67 -6.47 -10.36
C GLY A 34 1.08 -5.54 -9.30
N ILE A 35 1.49 -5.64 -8.02
CA ILE A 35 1.01 -4.71 -6.98
C ILE A 35 2.15 -4.31 -6.07
N SER A 36 2.44 -3.02 -6.04
CA SER A 36 3.48 -2.42 -5.23
C SER A 36 2.90 -1.78 -3.95
N GLU A 37 1.77 -1.09 -4.07
CA GLU A 37 1.13 -0.39 -2.96
C GLU A 37 -0.39 -0.27 -3.11
N ILE A 38 -1.05 0.18 -2.05
CA ILE A 38 -2.49 0.42 -1.99
C ILE A 38 -2.72 1.91 -1.78
N MET A 39 -3.50 2.55 -2.66
CA MET A 39 -3.85 3.98 -2.56
C MET A 39 -5.34 4.15 -2.28
N CYS A 40 -5.69 5.05 -1.37
CA CYS A 40 -7.06 5.48 -1.17
C CYS A 40 -7.39 6.71 -2.03
N ASN A 41 -8.35 6.58 -2.93
CA ASN A 41 -8.79 7.69 -3.78
C ASN A 41 -9.63 8.74 -3.02
N LYS A 42 -10.14 8.42 -1.82
CA LYS A 42 -10.89 9.39 -1.00
C LYS A 42 -9.98 10.36 -0.25
N CYS A 43 -8.93 9.87 0.41
CA CYS A 43 -8.05 10.69 1.25
C CYS A 43 -6.62 10.83 0.72
N GLY A 44 -6.26 10.12 -0.35
CA GLY A 44 -4.92 10.15 -0.94
C GLY A 44 -3.85 9.36 -0.17
N ALA A 45 -4.21 8.69 0.93
CA ALA A 45 -3.27 7.89 1.69
C ALA A 45 -2.76 6.69 0.87
N ARG A 46 -1.46 6.44 0.94
CA ARG A 46 -0.76 5.35 0.25
C ARG A 46 -0.18 4.40 1.31
N PHE A 47 -0.27 3.10 1.07
CA PHE A 47 0.22 2.08 1.98
C PHE A 47 1.04 1.03 1.23
N GLY A 48 2.21 0.69 1.75
CA GLY A 48 3.01 -0.39 1.20
C GLY A 48 2.26 -1.72 1.29
N ARG A 49 2.23 -2.48 0.19
CA ARG A 49 1.52 -3.78 0.15
C ARG A 49 2.11 -4.76 1.18
N TRP A 50 3.43 -4.83 1.26
CA TRP A 50 4.11 -5.81 2.11
C TRP A 50 4.27 -5.31 3.54
N SER A 51 4.79 -4.10 3.73
CA SER A 51 5.03 -3.54 5.07
C SER A 51 3.77 -3.04 5.77
N GLY A 52 2.73 -2.70 5.00
CA GLY A 52 1.52 -2.08 5.52
C GLY A 52 1.70 -0.65 6.03
N LYS A 53 2.89 -0.05 5.86
CA LYS A 53 3.21 1.31 6.33
C LYS A 53 2.57 2.35 5.44
N GLU A 54 2.17 3.48 6.04
CA GLU A 54 1.78 4.66 5.29
C GLU A 54 3.02 5.24 4.58
N LEU A 55 2.91 5.45 3.27
CA LEU A 55 3.96 6.00 2.42
C LEU A 55 3.72 7.50 2.24
N ILE A 56 4.76 8.30 2.46
CA ILE A 56 4.68 9.75 2.20
C ILE A 56 4.86 10.07 0.71
N LYS A 57 4.66 11.33 0.32
CA LYS A 57 4.84 11.77 -1.07
C LYS A 57 6.27 11.51 -1.54
N GLY A 58 6.42 10.81 -2.67
CA GLY A 58 7.71 10.44 -3.23
C GLY A 58 8.38 9.22 -2.58
N GLU A 59 7.79 8.66 -1.52
CA GLU A 59 8.20 7.37 -0.99
C GLU A 59 7.55 6.23 -1.78
N THR A 60 8.31 5.17 -1.97
CA THR A 60 7.88 3.91 -2.56
C THR A 60 8.13 2.77 -1.58
N GLU A 61 7.25 1.78 -1.60
CA GLU A 61 7.43 0.53 -0.88
C GLU A 61 8.50 -0.30 -1.57
N LYS A 62 9.49 -0.75 -0.80
CA LYS A 62 10.51 -1.67 -1.31
C LYS A 62 9.96 -3.07 -1.49
N ARG A 63 10.52 -3.82 -2.44
CA ARG A 63 10.20 -5.25 -2.62
C ARG A 63 10.24 -6.00 -1.30
N TYR A 64 9.19 -6.76 -1.03
CA TYR A 64 8.99 -7.53 0.21
C TYR A 64 9.06 -6.71 1.51
N GLY A 65 8.82 -5.40 1.46
CA GLY A 65 8.85 -4.53 2.64
C GLY A 65 10.24 -4.37 3.26
N GLN A 66 11.30 -4.50 2.46
CA GLN A 66 12.67 -4.35 2.93
C GLN A 66 12.89 -3.00 3.63
N LYS A 67 13.50 -3.03 4.82
CA LYS A 67 13.93 -1.81 5.52
C LYS A 67 15.16 -1.24 4.81
N LYS A 68 15.27 0.09 4.72
CA LYS A 68 16.54 0.74 4.36
C LYS A 68 17.60 0.29 5.38
N LYS A 69 18.73 -0.26 4.88
CA LYS A 69 19.94 -0.46 5.69
C LYS A 69 20.56 0.89 5.99
#